data_AF-A0A534CNS6-F1
#
_entry.id   AF-A0A534CNS6-F1
#
_cell.length_a   1.000
_cell.length_b   1.000
_cell.length_c   1.000
_cell.angle_alpha   90.00
_cell.angle_beta   90.00
_cell.angle_gamma   90.00
#
_symmetry.space_group_name_H-M   'P 1'
#
loop_
_entity.id
_entity.type
_entity.pdbx_description
1 polymer ?
#
loop_
_entity_poly.entity_id
_entity_poly.type
_entity_poly.pdbx_seq_one_letter_code
_entity_poly.pdbx_strand_id
1 'polypeptide(L)'
;SYGRPVLIGHKLRLDFHKVAREEFEQRRREYHQALQAAYFASHRIVGTEIYIARRGDTLWTVTQRFSQLPVWLLQEYNPDLDLADLHPGTQIVMPRVETVIPGAG
;
A
#
# COMPACT_ATOMS: atom_id res chain seq x y z
N SER A 1 -4.11 9.90 -25.51
CA SER A 1 -4.94 10.21 -24.34
C SER A 1 -5.07 8.92 -23.52
N TYR A 2 -4.32 8.78 -22.43
CA TYR A 2 -4.31 7.55 -21.63
C TYR A 2 -4.72 7.86 -20.20
N GLY A 3 -5.59 7.01 -19.66
CA GLY A 3 -6.01 7.03 -18.25
C GLY A 3 -7.52 7.04 -18.08
N ARG A 4 -8.21 5.96 -18.48
CA ARG A 4 -9.51 5.69 -17.85
C ARG A 4 -9.23 5.39 -16.37
N PRO A 5 -9.84 6.11 -15.42
CA PRO A 5 -9.64 5.85 -14.01
C PRO A 5 -10.06 4.40 -13.72
N VAL A 6 -9.17 3.65 -13.05
CA VAL A 6 -9.48 2.30 -12.58
C VAL A 6 -10.40 2.47 -11.37
N LEU A 7 -11.68 2.13 -11.55
CA LEU A 7 -12.66 2.11 -10.47
C LEU A 7 -12.39 0.88 -9.59
N ILE A 8 -12.13 1.12 -8.31
CA ILE A 8 -11.96 0.08 -7.29
C ILE A 8 -13.23 -0.80 -7.29
N GLY A 9 -13.06 -2.13 -7.32
CA GLY A 9 -14.16 -3.12 -7.34
C GLY A 9 -14.40 -3.81 -8.68
N HIS A 10 -13.77 -3.38 -9.78
CA HIS A 10 -13.83 -4.09 -11.06
C HIS A 10 -12.60 -4.96 -11.27
N LYS A 11 -12.78 -6.25 -11.59
CA LYS A 11 -11.69 -7.15 -11.98
C LYS A 11 -11.07 -6.65 -13.28
N LEU A 12 -9.83 -6.15 -13.22
CA LEU A 12 -9.08 -5.80 -14.41
C LEU A 12 -8.61 -7.09 -15.09
N ARG A 13 -9.17 -7.40 -16.26
CA ARG A 13 -8.67 -8.50 -17.09
C ARG A 13 -7.41 -8.01 -17.80
N LEU A 14 -6.26 -8.55 -17.41
CA LEU A 14 -5.00 -8.28 -18.10
C LEU A 14 -5.03 -9.01 -19.44
N ASP A 15 -4.98 -8.24 -20.53
CA ASP A 15 -4.86 -8.75 -21.88
C ASP A 15 -3.37 -8.91 -22.22
N PHE A 16 -2.91 -10.15 -22.32
CA PHE A 16 -1.51 -10.50 -22.60
C PHE A 16 -1.21 -10.62 -24.10
N HIS A 17 -2.13 -10.24 -25.01
CA HIS A 17 -1.87 -10.32 -26.46
C HIS A 17 -0.71 -9.42 -26.93
N LYS A 18 -0.29 -8.43 -26.13
CA LYS A 18 0.79 -7.48 -26.48
C LYS A 18 2.08 -7.64 -25.68
N VAL A 19 2.06 -8.42 -24.59
CA VAL A 19 3.20 -8.57 -23.65
C VAL A 19 3.15 -9.98 -23.07
N ALA A 20 4.27 -10.69 -23.11
CA ALA A 20 4.37 -12.02 -22.50
C ALA A 20 4.13 -11.96 -20.99
N ARG A 21 3.59 -13.03 -20.41
CA ARG A 21 3.25 -13.07 -18.97
C ARG A 21 4.49 -12.83 -18.10
N GLU A 22 5.61 -13.42 -18.47
CA GLU A 22 6.90 -13.32 -17.79
C GLU A 22 7.42 -11.87 -17.81
N GLU A 23 7.29 -11.20 -18.95
CA GLU A 23 7.69 -9.79 -19.13
C GLU A 23 6.80 -8.86 -18.30
N PHE A 24 5.50 -9.10 -18.25
CA PHE A 24 4.58 -8.37 -17.39
C PHE A 24 4.94 -8.55 -15.91
N GLU A 25 5.16 -9.78 -15.48
CA GLU A 25 5.53 -10.09 -14.09
C GLU A 25 6.87 -9.48 -13.70
N GLN A 26 7.85 -9.49 -14.61
CA GLN A 26 9.16 -8.86 -14.42
C GLN A 26 9.02 -7.35 -14.23
N ARG A 27 8.33 -6.67 -15.16
CA ARG A 27 8.07 -5.22 -15.06
C ARG A 27 7.31 -4.85 -13.79
N ARG A 28 6.33 -5.66 -13.41
CA ARG A 28 5.57 -5.46 -12.16
C ARG A 28 6.49 -5.52 -10.95
N ARG A 29 7.39 -6.52 -10.88
CA ARG A 29 8.37 -6.63 -9.78
C ARG A 29 9.32 -5.43 -9.74
N GLU A 30 9.91 -5.07 -10.87
CA GLU A 30 10.83 -3.93 -10.97
C GLU A 30 10.16 -2.62 -10.54
N TYR A 31 8.92 -2.40 -10.99
CA TYR A 31 8.13 -1.24 -10.59
C TYR A 31 7.90 -1.19 -9.07
N HIS A 32 7.47 -2.30 -8.45
CA HIS A 32 7.27 -2.34 -7.01
C HIS A 32 8.57 -2.18 -6.22
N GLN A 33 9.68 -2.76 -6.69
CA GLN A 33 11.00 -2.56 -6.09
C GLN A 33 11.44 -1.09 -6.13
N ALA A 34 11.27 -0.43 -7.28
CA ALA A 34 11.58 0.99 -7.42
C ALA A 34 10.71 1.86 -6.51
N LEU A 35 9.41 1.55 -6.39
CA LEU A 35 8.49 2.23 -5.48
C LEU A 35 8.92 2.11 -4.02
N GLN A 36 9.28 0.90 -3.57
CA GLN A 36 9.78 0.66 -2.22
C GLN A 36 11.09 1.40 -1.96
N ALA A 37 12.06 1.30 -2.88
CA ALA A 37 13.34 1.99 -2.76
C ALA A 37 13.17 3.51 -2.68
N ALA A 38 12.30 4.11 -3.50
CA ALA A 38 12.02 5.53 -3.47
C ALA A 38 11.36 5.96 -2.15
N TYR A 39 10.42 5.17 -1.63
CA TYR A 39 9.79 5.44 -0.33
C TYR A 39 10.83 5.42 0.79
N PHE A 40 11.63 4.34 0.86
CA PHE A 40 12.68 4.20 1.88
C PHE A 40 13.90 5.09 1.65
N ALA A 41 14.02 5.81 0.54
CA ALA A 41 15.07 6.82 0.40
C ALA A 41 14.89 7.98 1.40
N SER A 42 13.63 8.30 1.76
CA SER A 42 13.28 9.42 2.63
C SER A 42 12.47 9.04 3.87
N HIS A 43 12.22 7.75 4.10
CA HIS A 43 11.38 7.28 5.20
C HIS A 43 12.03 6.14 5.98
N ARG A 44 11.84 6.10 7.30
CA ARG A 44 12.22 4.97 8.16
C ARG A 44 11.05 4.50 8.97
N ILE A 45 10.91 3.19 9.11
CA ILE A 45 9.94 2.58 10.02
C ILE A 45 10.55 2.62 11.42
N VAL A 46 9.86 3.26 12.36
CA VAL A 46 10.35 3.49 13.73
C VAL A 46 9.55 2.71 14.77
N GLY A 47 8.58 1.93 14.33
CA GLY A 47 7.79 1.05 15.19
C GLY A 47 6.44 0.70 14.57
N THR A 48 5.58 0.13 15.38
CA THR A 48 4.20 -0.22 15.03
C THR A 48 3.26 0.17 16.14
N GLU A 49 1.99 0.32 15.79
CA GLU A 49 0.88 0.43 16.73
C GLU A 49 -0.31 -0.39 16.24
N ILE A 50 -1.18 -0.80 17.15
CA ILE A 50 -2.40 -1.55 16.79
C ILE A 50 -3.56 -0.58 16.75
N TYR A 51 -4.20 -0.48 15.60
CA TYR A 51 -5.46 0.20 15.43
C TYR A 51 -6.62 -0.79 15.47
N ILE A 52 -7.66 -0.50 16.26
CA ILE A 52 -8.89 -1.29 16.29
C ILE A 52 -9.93 -0.57 15.45
N ALA A 53 -10.33 -1.20 14.33
CA ALA A 53 -11.31 -0.65 13.42
C ALA A 53 -12.66 -0.44 14.12
N ARG A 54 -13.29 0.69 13.84
CA ARG A 54 -14.59 1.10 14.35
C ARG A 54 -15.64 1.04 13.25
N ARG A 55 -16.92 1.10 13.66
CA ARG A 55 -18.02 1.13 12.71
C ARG A 55 -17.91 2.33 11.78
N GLY A 56 -17.92 2.05 10.47
CA GLY A 56 -17.79 3.06 9.42
C GLY A 56 -16.36 3.38 9.00
N ASP A 57 -15.35 2.73 9.60
CA ASP A 57 -13.98 2.85 9.10
C ASP A 57 -13.82 2.12 7.76
N THR A 58 -12.99 2.72 6.92
CA THR A 58 -12.47 2.16 5.68
C THR A 58 -10.95 2.30 5.72
N LEU A 59 -10.22 1.56 4.89
CA LEU A 59 -8.77 1.72 4.80
C LEU A 59 -8.38 3.19 4.59
N TRP A 60 -9.10 3.90 3.72
CA TRP A 60 -8.85 5.31 3.43
C TRP A 60 -9.01 6.21 4.66
N THR A 61 -10.12 6.09 5.39
CA THR A 61 -10.37 6.93 6.58
C THR A 61 -9.40 6.63 7.70
N VAL A 62 -8.93 5.39 7.80
CA VAL A 62 -7.89 5.00 8.77
C VAL A 62 -6.56 5.63 8.35
N THR A 63 -6.07 5.41 7.14
CA THR A 63 -4.74 5.90 6.73
C THR A 63 -4.60 7.42 6.72
N GLN A 64 -5.69 8.17 6.50
CA GLN A 64 -5.71 9.62 6.67
C GLN A 64 -5.32 10.09 8.08
N ARG A 65 -5.52 9.24 9.10
CA ARG A 65 -5.14 9.54 10.49
C ARG A 65 -3.70 9.16 10.83
N PHE A 66 -3.06 8.31 10.01
CA PHE A 66 -1.74 7.71 10.26
C PHE A 66 -0.72 8.06 9.16
N SER A 67 -0.59 9.35 8.83
CA SER A 67 0.44 9.85 7.91
C SER A 67 0.36 9.35 6.45
N GLN A 68 -0.79 8.82 6.00
CA GLN A 68 -1.01 8.36 4.62
C GLN A 68 0.02 7.31 4.14
N LEU A 69 0.10 6.21 4.88
CA LEU A 69 0.98 5.09 4.52
C LEU A 69 0.67 4.49 3.14
N PRO A 70 1.69 4.05 2.39
CA PRO A 70 1.46 3.28 1.17
C PRO A 70 0.69 1.99 1.46
N VAL A 71 -0.27 1.66 0.59
CA VAL A 71 -1.10 0.44 0.74
C VAL A 71 -0.25 -0.83 0.76
N TRP A 72 0.81 -0.91 -0.06
CA TRP A 72 1.71 -2.07 -0.08
C TRP A 72 2.40 -2.30 1.28
N LEU A 73 2.73 -1.22 1.98
CA LEU A 73 3.39 -1.30 3.30
C LEU A 73 2.40 -1.80 4.35
N LEU A 74 1.15 -1.33 4.30
CA LEU A 74 0.10 -1.83 5.19
C LEU A 74 -0.23 -3.31 4.93
N GLN A 75 -0.24 -3.74 3.67
CA GLN A 75 -0.44 -5.14 3.31
C GLN A 75 0.70 -6.03 3.82
N GLU A 76 1.95 -5.55 3.75
CA GLU A 76 3.12 -6.28 4.25
C GLU A 76 3.05 -6.52 5.77
N TYR A 77 2.52 -5.56 6.54
CA TYR A 77 2.29 -5.71 7.98
C TYR A 77 1.02 -6.47 8.35
N ASN A 78 0.10 -6.66 7.40
CA ASN A 78 -1.19 -7.32 7.63
C ASN A 78 -1.49 -8.33 6.50
N PRO A 79 -0.63 -9.35 6.29
CA PRO A 79 -0.72 -10.24 5.13
C PRO A 79 -2.02 -11.07 5.10
N ASP A 80 -2.61 -11.34 6.27
CA ASP A 80 -3.80 -12.16 6.42
C ASP A 80 -5.10 -11.33 6.48
N LEU A 81 -5.01 -10.00 6.42
CA LEU A 81 -6.17 -9.12 6.55
C LEU A 81 -6.68 -8.64 5.19
N ASP A 82 -7.99 -8.79 4.97
CA ASP A 82 -8.65 -8.09 3.87
C ASP A 82 -8.87 -6.61 4.23
N LEU A 83 -7.93 -5.76 3.83
CA LEU A 83 -8.00 -4.32 4.06
C LEU A 83 -9.12 -3.62 3.28
N ALA A 84 -9.73 -4.29 2.29
CA ALA A 84 -10.89 -3.76 1.57
C ALA A 84 -12.21 -4.00 2.33
N ASP A 85 -12.22 -4.90 3.31
CA ASP A 85 -13.41 -5.31 4.05
C ASP A 85 -13.18 -5.26 5.58
N LEU A 86 -13.06 -4.03 6.09
CA LEU A 86 -12.81 -3.79 7.50
C LEU A 86 -14.10 -3.89 8.32
N HIS A 87 -14.07 -4.78 9.32
CA HIS A 87 -15.15 -4.96 10.27
C HIS A 87 -14.84 -4.26 11.61
N PRO A 88 -15.85 -3.80 12.36
CA PRO A 88 -15.61 -3.30 13.71
C PRO A 88 -14.92 -4.36 14.58
N GLY A 89 -13.84 -3.98 15.26
CA GLY A 89 -13.02 -4.88 16.06
C GLY A 89 -11.84 -5.51 15.32
N THR A 90 -11.73 -5.36 13.99
CA THR A 90 -10.55 -5.76 13.22
C THR A 90 -9.32 -5.06 13.78
N GLN A 91 -8.27 -5.83 14.10
CA GLN A 91 -6.98 -5.30 14.51
C GLN A 91 -6.12 -5.07 13.28
N ILE A 92 -5.59 -3.86 13.14
CA ILE A 92 -4.73 -3.45 12.03
C ILE A 92 -3.40 -3.02 12.63
N VAL A 93 -2.31 -3.67 12.20
CA VAL A 93 -0.96 -3.25 12.54
C VAL A 93 -0.61 -2.06 11.66
N MET A 94 -0.46 -0.89 12.27
CA MET A 94 -0.12 0.37 11.62
C MET A 94 1.38 0.64 11.83
N PRO A 95 2.22 0.58 10.78
CA PRO A 95 3.62 0.95 10.90
C PRO A 95 3.75 2.45 11.09
N ARG A 96 4.58 2.86 12.05
CA ARG A 96 4.95 4.26 12.25
C ARG A 96 6.16 4.59 11.41
N VAL A 97 6.06 5.66 10.63
CA VAL A 97 7.09 6.06 9.69
C VAL A 97 7.49 7.51 9.95
N GLU A 98 8.78 7.77 9.99
CA GLU A 98 9.36 9.10 10.09
C GLU A 98 10.08 9.48 8.79
N THR A 99 9.96 10.74 8.39
CA THR A 99 10.73 11.29 7.27
C THR A 99 12.17 11.54 7.72
N VAL A 100 13.12 10.96 6.99
CA VAL A 100 14.53 11.25 7.16
C VAL A 100 14.92 12.27 6.12
N ILE A 101 15.22 13.49 6.55
CA ILE A 101 15.81 14.51 5.67
C ILE A 101 17.25 14.05 5.37
N PRO A 102 17.62 13.81 4.10
CA PRO A 102 19.01 13.53 3.78
C PRO A 102 19.82 14.81 4.01
N GLY A 103 20.61 14.89 5.09
CA GLY A 103 21.59 15.97 5.30
C GLY A 103 21.54 16.75 6.61
N ALA A 104 20.77 16.35 7.62
CA ALA A 104 20.91 16.89 8.98
C ALA A 104 21.72 15.90 9.84
N GLY A 105 23.05 15.93 9.68
CA GLY A 105 24.03 15.18 10.46
C GLY A 105 25.35 15.93 10.45
#